data_AF-A0A161M388-F1
#
_entry.id   AF-A0A161M388-F1
#
_cell.length_a   1.000
_cell.length_b   1.000
_cell.length_c   1.000
_cell.angle_alpha   90.00
_cell.angle_beta   90.00
_cell.angle_gamma   90.00
#
_symmetry.space_group_name_H-M   'P 1'
#
loop_
_entity.id
_entity.type
_entity.pdbx_description
1 polymer ?
#
loop_
_entity_poly.entity_id
_entity_poly.type
_entity_poly.pdbx_seq_one_letter_code
_entity_poly.pdbx_strand_id
1 'polypeptide(L)'
;DVVVSIDIGTTYSGYAFAYTRNQSDKQIHMMRQSEGGDRGLNNQKVPTVLLLTPDEKFHSFGFAARDYYHDLDLQEAKDWLYFDKFKMKIHNNMEVNRESQITALNGKNVSALLVFSHTLGYMRDHIRKELSDQGSCPSIR
;
A
#
# COMPACT_ATOMS: atom_id res chain seq x y z
N ASP A 1 -18.18 -10.84 7.91
CA ASP A 1 -17.19 -9.92 8.50
C ASP A 1 -15.84 -10.60 8.51
N VAL A 2 -14.78 -9.81 8.40
CA VAL A 2 -13.40 -10.27 8.45
C VAL A 2 -12.62 -9.45 9.46
N VAL A 3 -11.61 -10.05 10.07
CA VAL A 3 -10.55 -9.34 10.80
C VAL A 3 -9.32 -9.32 9.90
N VAL A 4 -8.66 -8.17 9.83
CA VAL A 4 -7.49 -7.95 8.96
C VAL A 4 -6.30 -7.52 9.80
N SER A 5 -5.15 -8.11 9.55
CA SER A 5 -3.84 -7.60 9.96
C SER A 5 -3.15 -6.95 8.77
N ILE A 6 -2.62 -5.74 8.96
CA ILE A 6 -1.88 -5.00 7.93
C ILE A 6 -0.44 -4.83 8.40
N ASP A 7 0.50 -5.24 7.57
CA ASP A 7 1.93 -4.97 7.74
C ASP A 7 2.32 -3.86 6.76
N ILE A 8 2.53 -2.64 7.27
CA ILE A 8 3.19 -1.58 6.51
C ILE A 8 4.68 -1.72 6.80
N GLY A 9 5.41 -2.49 6.01
CA GLY A 9 6.84 -2.69 6.19
C GLY A 9 7.66 -1.56 5.56
N THR A 10 8.98 -1.57 5.80
CA THR A 10 9.88 -0.57 5.21
C THR A 10 9.96 -0.71 3.69
N THR A 11 10.16 -1.93 3.20
CA THR A 11 10.36 -2.20 1.77
C THR A 11 9.08 -2.70 1.10
N TYR A 12 8.33 -3.55 1.80
CA TYR A 12 7.13 -4.18 1.31
C TYR A 12 6.03 -4.10 2.34
N SER A 13 4.80 -3.95 1.86
CA SER A 13 3.59 -3.97 2.66
C SER A 13 2.65 -5.07 2.19
N GLY A 14 1.82 -5.57 3.10
CA GLY A 14 0.82 -6.58 2.79
C GLY A 14 -0.18 -6.73 3.92
N TYR A 15 -1.12 -7.65 3.73
CA TYR A 15 -2.11 -7.95 4.74
C TYR A 15 -2.44 -9.44 4.79
N ALA A 16 -3.04 -9.85 5.89
CA ALA A 16 -3.72 -11.13 6.04
C ALA A 16 -5.09 -10.90 6.67
N PHE A 17 -6.04 -11.80 6.41
CA PHE A 17 -7.37 -11.72 6.98
C PHE A 17 -7.94 -13.10 7.32
N ALA A 18 -8.91 -13.10 8.23
CA ALA A 18 -9.66 -14.29 8.62
C ALA A 18 -11.16 -13.97 8.68
N TYR A 19 -11.99 -14.92 8.25
CA TYR A 19 -13.44 -14.82 8.35
C TYR A 19 -13.90 -15.06 9.79
N THR A 20 -14.74 -14.18 10.33
CA THR A 20 -15.16 -14.28 11.75
C THR A 20 -16.46 -15.06 11.96
N ARG A 21 -17.24 -15.28 10.89
CA ARG A 21 -18.59 -15.86 10.99
C ARG A 21 -18.61 -17.39 11.00
N ASN A 22 -17.54 -18.05 10.56
CA ASN A 22 -17.45 -19.50 10.53
C ASN A 22 -16.41 -19.98 11.54
N GLN A 23 -16.84 -20.40 12.73
CA GLN A 23 -15.94 -20.81 13.82
C GLN A 23 -15.09 -22.05 13.47
N SER A 24 -15.52 -22.84 12.48
CA SER A 24 -14.73 -23.96 11.92
C SER A 24 -13.69 -23.49 10.90
N ASP A 25 -13.84 -22.30 10.33
CA ASP A 25 -12.86 -21.72 9.42
C ASP A 25 -11.74 -21.04 10.24
N LYS A 26 -10.64 -21.77 10.39
CA LYS A 26 -9.41 -21.28 11.04
C LYS A 26 -8.39 -20.80 10.02
N GLN A 27 -8.77 -20.66 8.75
CA GLN A 27 -7.82 -20.34 7.69
C GLN A 27 -7.43 -18.87 7.76
N ILE A 28 -6.12 -18.62 7.68
CA ILE A 28 -5.56 -17.28 7.46
C ILE A 28 -5.38 -17.13 5.96
N HIS A 29 -6.06 -16.14 5.40
CA HIS A 29 -5.93 -15.78 3.99
C HIS A 29 -4.89 -14.67 3.87
N MET A 30 -3.85 -14.93 3.09
CA MET A 30 -2.81 -13.94 2.78
C MET A 30 -3.24 -13.14 1.54
N MET A 31 -2.82 -11.87 1.48
CA MET A 31 -2.94 -11.03 0.29
C MET A 31 -2.59 -11.82 -0.98
N ARG A 32 -3.50 -11.80 -1.96
CA ARG A 32 -3.24 -12.39 -3.28
C ARG A 32 -2.17 -11.61 -4.04
N GLN A 33 -1.54 -12.28 -5.00
CA GLN A 33 -0.58 -11.62 -5.89
C GLN A 33 -1.22 -10.38 -6.51
N SER A 34 -0.59 -9.23 -6.30
CA SER A 34 -1.02 -7.97 -6.91
C SER A 34 -0.65 -7.95 -8.39
N GLU A 35 -1.52 -7.41 -9.23
CA GLU A 35 -1.22 -7.10 -10.64
C GLU A 35 0.07 -6.24 -10.71
N GLY A 36 1.04 -6.65 -11.53
CA GLY A 36 2.34 -5.95 -11.69
C GLY A 36 3.52 -6.55 -10.91
N GLY A 37 3.35 -7.64 -10.16
CA GLY A 37 4.47 -8.39 -9.59
C GLY A 37 5.22 -9.23 -10.66
N ASP A 38 6.51 -9.48 -10.45
CA ASP A 38 7.32 -10.35 -11.32
C ASP A 38 6.70 -11.74 -11.43
N ARG A 39 6.38 -12.16 -12.67
CA ARG A 39 5.79 -13.46 -12.99
C ARG A 39 6.75 -14.58 -12.57
N GLY A 40 6.48 -15.23 -11.44
CA GLY A 40 7.27 -16.34 -10.89
C GLY A 40 7.67 -16.16 -9.43
N LEU A 41 7.54 -14.95 -8.87
CA LEU A 41 7.69 -14.70 -7.45
C LEU A 41 6.30 -14.66 -6.80
N ASN A 42 6.10 -15.45 -5.74
CA ASN A 42 4.91 -15.36 -4.89
C ASN A 42 4.95 -14.05 -4.07
N ASN A 43 4.77 -12.91 -4.73
CA ASN A 43 4.72 -11.61 -4.07
C ASN A 43 3.31 -11.39 -3.50
N GLN A 44 3.03 -12.01 -2.36
CA GLN A 44 1.89 -11.71 -1.48
C GLN A 44 2.08 -10.36 -0.74
N LYS A 45 2.84 -9.46 -1.35
CA LYS A 45 3.22 -8.14 -0.84
C LYS A 45 3.44 -7.19 -2.01
N VAL A 46 3.24 -5.91 -1.74
CA VAL A 46 3.50 -4.79 -2.67
C VAL A 46 4.64 -3.92 -2.13
N PRO A 47 5.45 -3.27 -2.97
CA PRO A 47 6.41 -2.28 -2.52
C PRO A 47 5.75 -1.23 -1.62
N THR A 48 6.41 -0.80 -0.56
CA THR A 48 5.94 0.32 0.28
C THR A 48 6.27 1.65 -0.41
N VAL A 49 5.60 1.88 -1.54
CA VAL A 49 5.81 3.03 -2.41
C VAL A 49 4.47 3.73 -2.61
N LEU A 50 4.42 5.02 -2.28
CA LEU A 50 3.26 5.87 -2.50
C LEU A 50 3.63 6.96 -3.51
N LEU A 51 2.76 7.17 -4.49
CA LEU A 51 2.85 8.28 -5.43
C LEU A 51 1.61 9.17 -5.25
N LEU A 52 1.85 10.45 -4.99
CA LEU A 52 0.80 11.47 -5.00
C LEU A 52 1.02 12.45 -6.13
N THR A 53 -0.08 13.02 -6.63
CA THR A 53 -0.04 14.16 -7.54
C THR A 53 0.58 15.39 -6.84
N PRO A 54 0.96 16.44 -7.58
CA PRO A 54 1.49 17.67 -6.99
C PRO A 54 0.57 18.31 -5.93
N ASP A 55 -0.75 18.05 -6.02
CA ASP A 55 -1.79 18.54 -5.11
C ASP A 55 -2.08 17.58 -3.93
N GLU A 56 -1.13 16.70 -3.61
CA GLU A 56 -1.21 15.70 -2.53
C GLU A 56 -2.38 14.71 -2.65
N LYS A 57 -2.91 14.52 -3.87
CA LYS A 57 -3.96 13.53 -4.14
C LYS A 57 -3.35 12.17 -4.40
N PHE A 58 -4.03 11.12 -3.92
CA PHE A 58 -3.65 9.75 -4.20
C PHE A 58 -3.63 9.50 -5.71
N HIS A 59 -2.51 9.02 -6.23
CA HIS A 59 -2.42 8.52 -7.58
C HIS A 59 -2.34 7.00 -7.59
N SER A 60 -1.30 6.44 -6.97
CA SER A 60 -1.08 5.00 -6.93
C SER A 60 -0.23 4.57 -5.73
N PHE A 61 -0.24 3.26 -5.45
CA PHE A 61 0.60 2.63 -4.43
C PHE A 61 1.22 1.33 -5.00
N GLY A 62 2.35 0.89 -4.44
CA GLY A 62 2.98 -0.37 -4.80
C GLY A 62 3.68 -0.34 -6.16
N PHE A 63 3.60 -1.45 -6.90
CA PHE A 63 4.23 -1.60 -8.21
C PHE A 63 3.79 -0.49 -9.18
N ALA A 64 2.49 -0.21 -9.26
CA ALA A 64 1.96 0.86 -10.12
C ALA A 64 2.50 2.26 -9.78
N ALA A 65 2.81 2.55 -8.51
CA ALA A 65 3.44 3.81 -8.12
C ALA A 65 4.90 3.88 -8.54
N ARG A 66 5.64 2.78 -8.31
CA ARG A 66 7.03 2.65 -8.71
C ARG A 66 7.16 2.77 -10.22
N ASP A 67 6.44 1.95 -10.97
CA ASP A 67 6.59 1.84 -12.42
C ASP A 67 6.18 3.17 -13.09
N TYR A 68 5.02 3.72 -12.73
CA TYR A 68 4.58 5.03 -13.26
C TYR A 68 5.63 6.12 -13.01
N TYR A 69 6.18 6.24 -11.80
CA TYR A 69 7.14 7.30 -11.51
C TYR A 69 8.46 7.13 -12.28
N HIS A 70 8.92 5.90 -12.52
CA HIS A 70 10.16 5.63 -13.26
C HIS A 70 9.97 5.74 -14.78
N ASP A 71 8.74 5.68 -15.27
CA ASP A 71 8.39 5.92 -16.68
C ASP A 71 8.21 7.40 -17.02
N LEU A 72 8.11 8.29 -16.02
CA LEU A 72 8.02 9.74 -16.23
C LEU A 72 9.33 10.33 -16.77
N ASP A 73 9.21 11.35 -17.61
CA ASP A 73 10.35 12.18 -17.96
C ASP A 73 10.90 12.93 -16.74
N LEU A 74 12.22 13.15 -16.71
CA LEU A 74 12.91 13.79 -15.58
C LEU A 74 12.33 15.17 -15.20
N GLN A 75 11.75 15.89 -16.16
CA GLN A 75 11.17 17.20 -15.89
C GLN A 75 9.80 17.09 -15.23
N GLU A 76 9.00 16.09 -15.60
CA GLU A 76 7.69 15.84 -15.00
C GLU A 76 7.85 15.24 -13.60
N ALA A 77 8.74 14.25 -13.43
CA ALA A 77 8.97 13.55 -12.17
C ALA A 77 9.28 14.49 -10.98
N LYS A 78 9.86 15.67 -11.24
CA LYS A 78 10.15 16.70 -10.22
C LYS A 78 8.90 17.24 -9.53
N ASP A 79 7.77 17.28 -10.23
CA ASP A 79 6.53 17.83 -9.69
C ASP A 79 5.76 16.81 -8.84
N TRP A 80 5.98 15.52 -9.08
CA TRP A 80 5.33 14.42 -8.39
C TRP A 80 5.89 14.18 -6.99
N LEU A 81 5.02 13.75 -6.08
CA LEU A 81 5.36 13.46 -4.68
C LEU A 81 5.55 11.95 -4.52
N TYR A 82 6.80 11.50 -4.73
CA TYR A 82 7.17 10.10 -4.64
C TYR A 82 7.76 9.75 -3.26
N PHE A 83 7.20 8.73 -2.62
CA PHE A 83 7.61 8.25 -1.32
C PHE A 83 7.99 6.77 -1.38
N ASP A 84 9.29 6.49 -1.32
CA ASP A 84 9.83 5.14 -1.09
C ASP A 84 10.42 5.04 0.33
N LYS A 85 10.29 3.85 0.95
CA LYS A 85 10.82 3.50 2.28
C LYS A 85 10.49 4.53 3.37
N PHE A 86 9.33 5.19 3.27
CA PHE A 86 8.98 6.31 4.14
C PHE A 86 8.81 5.91 5.62
N LYS A 87 8.57 4.62 5.92
CA LYS A 87 8.56 4.11 7.31
C LYS A 87 9.88 4.38 8.05
N MET A 88 11.02 4.27 7.38
CA MET A 88 12.32 4.57 8.01
C MET A 88 12.47 6.05 8.38
N LYS A 89 11.88 6.95 7.58
CA LYS A 89 11.94 8.39 7.84
C LYS A 89 11.20 8.78 9.12
N ILE A 90 10.19 7.99 9.50
CA ILE A 90 9.44 8.16 10.76
C ILE A 90 10.13 7.44 11.91
N HIS A 91 10.57 6.19 11.72
CA HIS A 91 11.12 5.36 12.81
C HIS A 91 12.41 5.90 13.41
N ASN A 92 13.20 6.64 12.62
CA ASN A 92 14.45 7.24 13.10
C ASN A 92 14.24 8.56 13.87
N ASN A 93 13.00 9.06 13.98
CA ASN A 93 12.65 10.23 14.78
C ASN A 93 12.09 9.77 16.14
N MET A 94 12.72 10.18 17.24
CA MET A 94 12.27 9.82 18.60
C MET A 94 10.97 10.53 19.02
N GLU A 95 10.52 11.54 18.28
CA GLU A 95 9.33 12.36 18.57
C GLU A 95 8.32 12.33 17.43
N VAL A 96 7.81 11.14 17.10
CA VAL A 96 6.69 11.01 16.16
C VAL A 96 5.41 11.57 16.80
N ASN A 97 4.81 12.57 16.17
CA ASN A 97 3.58 13.22 16.62
C ASN A 97 2.64 13.50 15.42
N ARG A 98 1.50 14.15 15.66
CA ARG A 98 0.50 14.43 14.60
C ARG A 98 0.98 15.45 13.56
N GLU A 99 2.00 16.23 13.88
CA GLU A 99 2.58 17.26 13.01
C GLU A 99 3.76 16.73 12.20
N SER A 100 4.22 15.50 12.48
CA SER A 100 5.31 14.86 11.76
C SER A 100 5.07 14.91 10.25
N GLN A 101 6.13 15.25 9.52
CA GLN A 101 6.15 15.35 8.07
C GLN A 101 7.04 14.26 7.48
N ILE A 102 6.77 13.88 6.24
CA ILE A 102 7.59 12.98 5.44
C ILE A 102 8.01 13.74 4.19
N THR A 103 9.31 13.74 3.92
CA THR A 103 9.88 14.37 2.72
C THR A 103 9.75 13.42 1.53
N ALA A 104 9.09 13.86 0.47
CA ALA A 104 9.05 13.21 -0.83
C ALA A 104 10.42 13.26 -1.51
N LEU A 105 10.63 12.46 -2.56
CA LEU A 105 11.92 12.41 -3.28
C LEU A 105 12.33 13.76 -3.88
N ASN A 106 11.37 14.60 -4.28
CA ASN A 106 11.61 15.96 -4.78
C ASN A 106 11.88 17.00 -3.68
N GLY A 107 11.96 16.59 -2.41
CA GLY A 107 12.25 17.47 -1.27
C GLY A 107 11.04 18.17 -0.65
N LYS A 108 9.83 18.04 -1.22
CA LYS A 108 8.61 18.59 -0.62
C LYS A 108 8.19 17.78 0.61
N ASN A 109 7.70 18.45 1.64
CA ASN A 109 7.24 17.82 2.88
C ASN A 109 5.72 17.65 2.85
N VAL A 110 5.24 16.48 3.24
CA VAL A 110 3.81 16.15 3.35
C VAL A 110 3.53 15.57 4.72
N SER A 111 2.34 15.82 5.27
CA SER A 111 1.95 15.27 6.57
C SER A 111 2.08 13.75 6.59
N ALA A 112 2.75 13.22 7.62
CA ALA A 112 2.84 11.79 7.85
C ALA A 112 1.44 11.16 7.94
N LEU A 113 0.50 11.84 8.61
CA LEU A 113 -0.88 11.40 8.73
C LEU A 113 -1.53 11.22 7.35
N LEU A 114 -1.27 12.14 6.41
CA LEU A 114 -1.81 12.06 5.06
C LEU A 114 -1.20 10.89 4.28
N VAL A 115 0.13 10.72 4.33
CA VAL A 115 0.84 9.59 3.69
C VAL A 115 0.32 8.24 4.18
N PHE A 116 0.19 8.07 5.50
CA PHE A 116 -0.36 6.84 6.08
C PHE A 116 -1.86 6.66 5.79
N SER A 117 -2.64 7.75 5.76
CA SER A 117 -4.08 7.68 5.42
C SER A 117 -4.29 7.19 3.98
N HIS A 118 -3.52 7.71 3.03
CA HIS A 118 -3.53 7.24 1.64
C HIS A 118 -3.10 5.77 1.53
N THR A 119 -2.05 5.37 2.26
CA THR A 119 -1.57 3.98 2.30
C THR A 119 -2.62 3.02 2.85
N LEU A 120 -3.25 3.37 3.98
CA LEU A 120 -4.32 2.58 4.59
C LEU A 120 -5.59 2.56 3.73
N GLY A 121 -5.90 3.66 3.06
CA GLY A 121 -6.99 3.77 2.10
C GLY A 121 -6.82 2.77 0.95
N TYR A 122 -5.64 2.75 0.33
CA TYR A 122 -5.29 1.76 -0.69
C TYR A 122 -5.43 0.33 -0.18
N MET A 123 -4.87 0.01 0.99
CA MET A 123 -4.95 -1.34 1.56
C MET A 123 -6.40 -1.78 1.75
N ARG A 124 -7.24 -0.92 2.34
CA ARG A 124 -8.68 -1.18 2.52
C ARG A 124 -9.37 -1.48 1.19
N ASP A 125 -9.10 -0.68 0.16
CA ASP A 125 -9.79 -0.81 -1.13
C ASP A 125 -9.30 -2.06 -1.88
N HIS A 126 -8.02 -2.39 -1.76
CA HIS A 126 -7.47 -3.65 -2.28
C HIS A 126 -8.08 -4.88 -1.58
N ILE A 127 -8.18 -4.86 -0.25
CA ILE A 127 -8.85 -5.93 0.52
C ILE A 127 -10.31 -6.08 0.09
N ARG A 128 -11.04 -4.96 -0.08
CA ARG A 128 -12.45 -4.98 -0.51
C ARG A 128 -12.61 -5.60 -1.90
N LYS A 129 -11.73 -5.24 -2.83
CA LYS A 129 -11.70 -5.85 -4.17
C LYS A 129 -11.48 -7.36 -4.05
N GLU A 130 -10.47 -7.78 -3.29
CA GLU A 130 -10.16 -9.20 -3.11
C GLU A 130 -11.34 -9.98 -2.50
N LEU A 131 -11.98 -9.45 -1.45
CA LEU A 131 -13.14 -10.09 -0.83
C LEU A 131 -14.34 -10.17 -1.79
N SER A 132 -14.53 -9.16 -2.65
CA SER A 132 -15.60 -9.14 -3.64
C SER A 132 -15.35 -10.16 -4.75
N ASP A 133 -14.11 -10.26 -5.22
CA ASP A 133 -13.70 -11.25 -6.23
C ASP A 133 -13.82 -12.69 -5.69
N GLN A 134 -13.57 -12.89 -4.39
CA GLN A 134 -13.82 -14.16 -3.70
C GLN A 134 -15.32 -14.49 -3.58
N GLY A 135 -16.16 -13.49 -3.31
CA GLY A 135 -17.62 -13.64 -3.29
C GLY A 135 -18.25 -13.84 -4.67
N SER A 136 -17.50 -13.56 -5.75
CA SER A 136 -17.95 -13.63 -7.14
C SER A 136 -17.49 -14.89 -7.89
N CYS A 137 -16.68 -15.75 -7.27
CA CYS A 137 -16.26 -17.02 -7.86
C CYS A 137 -17.16 -18.16 -7.32
N PRO A 138 -17.72 -18.99 -8.22
CA PRO A 138 -18.99 -19.67 -8.03
C PRO A 138 -18.89 -20.88 -7.11
N SER A 139 -20.03 -21.23 -6.52
CA SER A 139 -20.32 -22.60 -6.10
C SER A 139 -19.89 -23.59 -7.20
N ILE A 140 -19.27 -24.71 -6.80
CA ILE A 140 -18.97 -25.92 -7.59
C ILE A 140 -17.63 -25.80 -8.37
N ARG A 141 -16.60 -26.62 -8.14
CA ARG A 141 -16.53 -28.08 -7.94
C ARG A 141 -15.65 -28.50 -6.76
#